data_AF-A0A7G2JYP2-F1
#
_entry.id   AF-A0A7G2JYP2-F1
#
_cell.length_a   1.000
_cell.length_b   1.000
_cell.length_c   1.000
_cell.angle_alpha   90.00
_cell.angle_beta   90.00
_cell.angle_gamma   90.00
#
_symmetry.space_group_name_H-M   'P 1'
#
loop_
_entity.id
_entity.type
_entity.pdbx_description
1 polymer ?
#
loop_
_entity_poly.entity_id
_entity_poly.type
_entity_poly.pdbx_seq_one_letter_code
_entity_poly.pdbx_strand_id
1 'polypeptide(L)'
;MFRHEKPQKGRYRQFTQVGIEALGLEGPDIDAEMITMTKDLWNQLGFKNIELQVNTLGTVAERVKYRNILIKYLEDNIDVLDEDGRRRLYSNPLRVLDSKNKSMQDICNNAPKLIEYLGKDSLCHYYTWLNFLEKLGISYVENTRLVRGLDYYN
;
A
#
# COMPACT_ATOMS: atom_id res chain seq x y z
N MET A 1 7.37 -1.78 -20.70
CA MET A 1 8.17 -1.63 -19.46
C MET A 1 9.25 -2.71 -19.41
N PHE A 2 10.45 -2.36 -18.93
CA PHE A 2 11.58 -3.28 -18.77
C PHE A 2 12.07 -3.26 -17.32
N ARG A 3 12.36 -4.43 -16.73
CA ARG A 3 12.96 -4.53 -15.39
C ARG A 3 13.98 -5.65 -15.30
N HIS A 4 15.08 -5.39 -14.61
CA HIS A 4 16.14 -6.38 -14.37
C HIS A 4 15.94 -7.09 -13.02
N GLU A 5 14.94 -7.98 -12.98
CA GLU A 5 14.65 -8.81 -11.80
C GLU A 5 14.95 -10.31 -12.07
N LYS A 6 15.07 -11.10 -10.99
CA LYS A 6 15.17 -12.56 -11.07
C LYS A 6 13.89 -13.12 -11.74
N PRO A 7 14.01 -14.01 -12.74
CA PRO A 7 12.83 -14.63 -13.37
C PRO A 7 12.02 -15.43 -12.35
N GLN A 8 10.71 -15.21 -12.35
CA GLN A 8 9.75 -15.98 -11.55
C GLN A 8 8.40 -15.99 -12.28
N LYS A 9 7.52 -16.94 -11.95
CA LYS A 9 6.19 -17.05 -12.56
C LYS A 9 5.46 -15.71 -12.47
N GLY A 10 4.99 -15.19 -13.61
CA GLY A 10 4.29 -13.90 -13.70
C GLY A 10 5.19 -12.65 -13.64
N ARG A 11 6.52 -12.80 -13.58
CA ARG A 11 7.46 -11.66 -13.67
C ARG A 11 8.37 -11.75 -14.89
N TYR A 12 7.97 -11.04 -15.92
CA TYR A 12 8.74 -10.88 -17.15
C TYR A 12 9.73 -9.72 -17.04
N ARG A 13 10.86 -9.85 -17.73
CA ARG A 13 11.86 -8.77 -17.91
C ARG A 13 11.35 -7.67 -18.84
N GLN A 14 10.46 -8.02 -19.78
CA GLN A 14 9.71 -7.10 -20.62
C GLN A 14 8.22 -7.41 -20.46
N PHE A 15 7.42 -6.39 -20.20
CA PHE A 15 5.97 -6.50 -20.04
C PHE A 15 5.29 -5.19 -20.45
N THR A 16 4.00 -5.28 -20.77
CA THR A 16 3.17 -4.13 -21.13
C THR A 16 2.28 -3.77 -19.94
N GLN A 17 2.11 -2.48 -19.71
CA GLN A 17 1.19 -1.93 -18.72
C GLN A 17 0.32 -0.88 -19.38
N VAL A 18 -0.91 -0.79 -18.90
CA VAL A 18 -1.77 0.38 -19.07
C VAL A 18 -1.70 1.16 -17.76
N GLY A 19 -1.61 2.48 -17.88
CA GLY A 19 -1.59 3.41 -16.76
C GLY A 19 -2.53 4.58 -17.06
N ILE A 20 -3.08 5.16 -16.01
CA ILE A 20 -3.92 6.36 -16.06
C ILE A 20 -3.34 7.28 -15.01
N GLU A 21 -3.28 8.58 -15.30
CA GLU A 21 -2.76 9.59 -14.39
C GLU A 21 -3.77 10.75 -14.35
N ALA A 22 -4.11 11.20 -13.14
CA ALA A 22 -4.86 12.42 -12.92
C ALA A 22 -3.93 13.46 -12.32
N LEU A 23 -3.69 14.56 -13.04
CA LEU A 23 -2.69 15.57 -12.66
C LEU A 23 -3.38 16.86 -12.24
N GLY A 24 -2.96 17.43 -11.11
CA GLY A 24 -3.51 18.68 -10.58
C GLY A 24 -4.84 18.54 -9.84
N LEU A 25 -5.24 17.31 -9.51
CA LEU A 25 -6.42 16.98 -8.73
C LEU A 25 -5.98 16.27 -7.44
N GLU A 26 -6.36 16.82 -6.29
CA GLU A 26 -5.94 16.32 -4.97
C GLU A 26 -7.11 15.74 -4.16
N GLY A 27 -8.30 15.64 -4.75
CA GLY A 27 -9.53 15.29 -4.04
C GLY A 27 -9.78 13.78 -3.90
N PRO A 28 -10.52 13.34 -2.87
CA PRO A 28 -10.87 11.93 -2.70
C PRO A 28 -11.85 11.42 -3.79
N ASP A 29 -12.49 12.32 -4.53
CA ASP A 29 -13.36 12.03 -5.66
C ASP A 29 -12.57 11.49 -6.86
N ILE A 30 -11.42 12.12 -7.19
CA ILE A 30 -10.56 11.61 -8.27
C ILE A 30 -9.97 10.24 -7.92
N ASP A 31 -9.61 10.01 -6.66
CA ASP A 31 -9.15 8.69 -6.20
C ASP A 31 -10.24 7.61 -6.40
N ALA A 32 -11.50 7.95 -6.14
CA ALA A 32 -12.63 7.04 -6.34
C ALA A 32 -12.89 6.76 -7.82
N GLU A 33 -12.77 7.78 -8.68
CA GLU A 33 -12.89 7.63 -10.13
C GLU A 33 -11.84 6.66 -10.68
N MET A 34 -10.58 6.81 -10.27
CA MET A 34 -9.47 5.96 -10.71
C MET A 34 -9.68 4.47 -10.33
N ILE A 35 -10.20 4.22 -9.14
CA ILE A 35 -10.59 2.85 -8.71
C ILE A 35 -11.78 2.34 -9.52
N THR A 36 -12.77 3.18 -9.81
CA THR A 36 -13.96 2.82 -10.58
C THR A 36 -13.59 2.41 -12.00
N MET A 37 -12.73 3.17 -12.68
CA MET A 37 -12.20 2.82 -14.00
C MET A 37 -11.52 1.44 -14.00
N THR A 38 -10.77 1.13 -12.93
CA THR A 38 -10.11 -0.16 -12.76
C THR A 38 -11.12 -1.30 -12.56
N LYS A 39 -12.14 -1.10 -11.72
CA LYS A 39 -13.25 -2.05 -11.50
C LYS A 39 -13.99 -2.33 -12.82
N ASP A 40 -14.32 -1.29 -13.57
CA ASP A 40 -15.06 -1.40 -14.82
C ASP A 40 -14.27 -2.13 -15.89
N LEU A 41 -12.96 -1.87 -15.99
CA LEU A 41 -12.07 -2.62 -16.88
C LEU A 41 -12.11 -4.12 -16.57
N TRP A 42 -12.03 -4.51 -15.29
CA TRP A 42 -12.09 -5.92 -14.92
C TRP A 42 -13.42 -6.57 -15.24
N ASN A 43 -14.52 -5.85 -15.02
CA ASN A 43 -15.86 -6.32 -15.36
C ASN A 43 -16.01 -6.51 -16.88
N GLN A 44 -15.54 -5.56 -17.69
CA GLN A 44 -15.59 -5.64 -19.15
C GLN A 44 -14.76 -6.80 -19.70
N LEU A 45 -13.62 -7.11 -19.07
CA LEU A 45 -12.77 -8.26 -19.42
C LEU A 45 -13.32 -9.60 -18.89
N GLY A 46 -14.41 -9.59 -18.11
CA GLY A 46 -15.06 -10.79 -17.59
C GLY A 46 -14.35 -11.46 -16.41
N PHE A 47 -13.43 -10.77 -15.74
CA PHE A 47 -12.77 -11.31 -14.55
C PHE A 47 -13.73 -11.34 -13.37
N LYS A 48 -13.69 -12.44 -12.62
CA LYS A 48 -14.44 -12.64 -11.38
C LYS A 48 -13.46 -12.82 -10.23
N ASN A 49 -13.93 -12.58 -9.00
CA ASN A 49 -13.15 -12.78 -7.76
C ASN A 49 -11.91 -11.87 -7.66
N ILE A 50 -12.08 -10.59 -7.99
CA ILE A 50 -11.06 -9.55 -7.74
C ILE A 50 -11.38 -8.87 -6.42
N GLU A 51 -10.37 -8.75 -5.57
CA GLU A 51 -10.45 -8.05 -4.29
C GLU A 51 -9.69 -6.73 -4.39
N LEU A 52 -10.36 -5.63 -4.06
CA LEU A 52 -9.70 -4.35 -3.86
C LEU A 52 -9.17 -4.29 -2.43
N GLN A 53 -7.85 -4.09 -2.28
CA GLN A 53 -7.24 -3.79 -1.00
C GLN A 53 -6.85 -2.32 -0.95
N VAL A 54 -7.21 -1.65 0.15
CA VAL A 54 -7.02 -0.21 0.34
C VAL A 54 -6.21 0.10 1.59
N ASN A 55 -5.52 1.23 1.56
CA ASN A 55 -4.76 1.77 2.69
C ASN A 55 -4.50 3.26 2.43
N THR A 56 -4.10 4.00 3.46
CA THR A 56 -3.60 5.37 3.33
C THR A 56 -2.19 5.47 3.90
N LEU A 57 -1.35 6.24 3.21
CA LEU A 57 0.00 6.54 3.64
C LEU A 57 0.11 7.91 4.32
N GLY A 58 -0.96 8.70 4.26
CA GLY A 58 -0.97 10.08 4.73
C GLY A 58 0.14 10.92 4.10
N THR A 59 0.41 12.06 4.71
CA THR A 59 1.44 12.98 4.23
C THR A 59 2.85 12.45 4.46
N VAL A 60 3.82 12.99 3.71
CA VAL A 60 5.26 12.74 3.93
C VAL A 60 5.65 12.99 5.39
N ALA A 61 5.15 14.07 6.00
CA ALA A 61 5.49 14.43 7.38
C ALA A 61 4.97 13.39 8.40
N GLU A 62 3.75 12.88 8.20
CA GLU A 62 3.18 11.82 9.04
C GLU A 62 3.95 10.51 8.87
N ARG A 63 4.33 10.16 7.63
CA ARG A 63 5.18 8.99 7.37
C ARG A 63 6.53 9.08 8.03
N VAL A 64 7.18 10.24 8.04
CA VAL A 64 8.47 10.42 8.71
C VAL A 64 8.34 10.20 10.21
N LYS A 65 7.27 10.68 10.84
CA LYS A 65 6.99 10.43 12.27
C LYS A 65 6.76 8.94 12.53
N TYR A 66 5.89 8.31 11.75
CA TYR A 66 5.57 6.90 11.88
C TYR A 66 6.78 5.99 11.60
N ARG A 67 7.66 6.37 10.67
CA ARG A 67 8.89 5.63 10.37
C ARG A 67 9.73 5.37 11.62
N ASN A 68 9.89 6.36 12.48
CA ASN A 68 10.67 6.21 13.71
C ASN A 68 10.02 5.23 14.70
N ILE A 69 8.68 5.25 14.77
CA ILE A 69 7.89 4.33 15.60
C ILE A 69 8.05 2.90 15.09
N LEU A 70 7.94 2.72 13.77
CA LEU A 70 8.10 1.42 13.13
C LEU A 70 9.52 0.88 13.28
N ILE A 71 10.55 1.71 13.13
CA ILE A 71 11.94 1.30 13.35
C ILE A 71 12.11 0.76 14.77
N LYS A 72 11.66 1.52 15.79
CA LYS A 72 11.76 1.08 17.18
C LYS A 72 11.07 -0.27 17.41
N TYR A 73 9.85 -0.43 16.91
CA TYR A 73 9.12 -1.70 16.99
C TYR A 73 9.89 -2.86 16.34
N LEU A 74 10.50 -2.64 15.18
CA LEU A 74 11.26 -3.67 14.48
C LEU A 74 12.62 -3.95 15.14
N GLU A 75 13.26 -2.97 15.78
CA GLU A 75 14.46 -3.16 16.60
C GLU A 75 14.18 -4.04 17.82
N ASP A 76 13.05 -3.82 18.49
CA ASP A 76 12.60 -4.66 19.61
C ASP A 76 12.33 -6.12 19.17
N ASN A 77 12.17 -6.37 17.87
CA ASN A 77 11.90 -7.68 17.27
C ASN A 77 13.00 -8.13 16.29
N ILE A 78 14.23 -7.59 16.42
CA ILE A 78 15.29 -7.77 15.42
C ILE A 78 15.69 -9.22 15.16
N ASP A 79 15.57 -10.09 16.18
CA ASP A 79 15.92 -11.49 16.09
C ASP A 79 14.97 -12.30 15.17
N VAL A 80 13.74 -11.81 15.00
CA VAL A 80 12.72 -12.42 14.14
C VAL A 80 12.87 -11.96 12.68
N LEU A 81 13.57 -10.85 12.43
CA LEU A 81 13.76 -10.30 11.09
C LEU A 81 14.66 -11.21 10.26
N ASP A 82 14.26 -11.50 9.02
CA ASP A 82 15.16 -12.11 8.04
C ASP A 82 16.20 -11.11 7.51
N GLU A 83 17.12 -11.58 6.67
CA GLU A 83 18.20 -10.75 6.13
C GLU A 83 17.67 -9.52 5.36
N ASP A 84 16.59 -9.67 4.59
CA ASP A 84 16.00 -8.57 3.82
C ASP A 84 15.28 -7.58 4.74
N GLY A 85 14.59 -8.07 5.78
CA GLY A 85 14.01 -7.27 6.84
C GLY A 85 15.06 -6.41 7.55
N ARG A 86 16.17 -7.01 8.00
CA ARG A 86 17.29 -6.30 8.64
C ARG A 86 17.91 -5.25 7.73
N ARG A 87 18.09 -5.56 6.44
CA ARG A 87 18.61 -4.62 5.44
C ARG A 87 17.69 -3.41 5.22
N ARG A 88 16.37 -3.63 5.28
CA ARG A 88 15.36 -2.59 5.04
C ARG A 88 15.02 -1.77 6.27
N LEU A 89 15.30 -2.28 7.47
CA LEU A 89 14.98 -1.66 8.76
C LEU A 89 15.25 -0.15 8.77
N TYR A 90 16.46 0.27 8.42
CA TYR A 90 16.85 1.69 8.46
C TYR A 90 16.67 2.45 7.15
N SER A 91 16.41 1.76 6.03
CA SER A 91 16.33 2.38 4.70
C SER A 91 14.88 2.57 4.25
N ASN A 92 14.05 1.52 4.32
CA ASN A 92 12.63 1.57 4.02
C ASN A 92 11.87 0.56 4.93
N PRO A 93 11.64 0.90 6.21
CA PRO A 93 11.02 -0.03 7.17
C PRO A 93 9.59 -0.42 6.80
N LEU A 94 8.86 0.43 6.06
CA LEU A 94 7.52 0.09 5.55
C LEU A 94 7.54 -1.18 4.72
N ARG A 95 8.58 -1.36 3.89
CA ARG A 95 8.77 -2.55 3.04
C ARG A 95 9.01 -3.84 3.82
N VAL A 96 9.23 -3.78 5.14
CA VAL A 96 9.29 -4.96 6.01
C VAL A 96 7.88 -5.52 6.22
N LEU A 97 6.84 -4.67 6.23
CA LEU A 97 5.44 -5.08 6.44
C LEU A 97 4.87 -5.90 5.27
N ASP A 98 5.44 -5.76 4.06
CA ASP A 98 5.09 -6.54 2.86
C ASP A 98 5.91 -7.85 2.75
N SER A 99 6.56 -8.29 3.84
CA SER A 99 7.29 -9.56 3.83
C SER A 99 6.34 -10.73 3.58
N LYS A 100 6.77 -11.67 2.73
CA LYS A 100 6.08 -12.95 2.50
C LYS A 100 6.62 -14.07 3.37
N ASN A 101 7.63 -13.77 4.20
CA ASN A 101 8.20 -14.75 5.11
C ASN A 101 7.18 -15.10 6.19
N LYS A 102 6.91 -16.40 6.35
CA LYS A 102 5.94 -16.91 7.33
C LYS A 102 6.35 -16.56 8.77
N SER A 103 7.65 -16.65 9.09
CA SER A 103 8.14 -16.34 10.44
C SER A 103 7.98 -14.87 10.82
N MET A 104 7.81 -13.99 9.83
CA MET A 104 7.64 -12.55 10.03
C MET A 104 6.17 -12.12 10.02
N GLN A 105 5.21 -13.00 9.67
CA GLN A 105 3.82 -12.57 9.55
C GLN A 105 3.26 -12.03 10.86
N ASP A 106 3.60 -12.66 11.98
CA ASP A 106 3.10 -12.24 13.30
C ASP A 106 3.60 -10.84 13.66
N ILE A 107 4.90 -10.56 13.47
CA ILE A 107 5.44 -9.22 13.72
C ILE A 107 4.87 -8.18 12.76
N CYS A 108 4.64 -8.53 11.49
CA CYS A 108 4.06 -7.62 10.50
C CYS A 108 2.59 -7.32 10.78
N ASN A 109 1.83 -8.29 11.28
CA ASN A 109 0.42 -8.13 11.65
C ASN A 109 0.24 -7.32 12.93
N ASN A 110 1.17 -7.45 13.88
CA ASN A 110 1.16 -6.73 15.15
C ASN A 110 1.90 -5.38 15.11
N ALA A 111 2.44 -4.99 13.95
CA ALA A 111 3.11 -3.71 13.82
C ALA A 111 2.14 -2.55 14.10
N PRO A 112 2.62 -1.44 14.69
CA PRO A 112 1.84 -0.22 14.86
C PRO A 112 1.19 0.18 13.54
N LYS A 113 -0.07 0.60 13.53
CA LYS A 113 -0.75 0.89 12.26
C LYS A 113 -0.57 2.36 11.91
N LEU A 114 -0.10 2.66 10.69
CA LEU A 114 0.12 4.04 10.24
C LEU A 114 -1.13 4.92 10.42
N ILE A 115 -2.32 4.38 10.17
CA ILE A 115 -3.60 5.09 10.31
C ILE A 115 -3.81 5.69 11.72
N GLU A 116 -3.23 5.11 12.77
CA GLU A 116 -3.32 5.59 14.17
C GLU A 116 -2.47 6.84 14.42
N TYR A 117 -1.59 7.19 13.48
CA TYR A 117 -0.66 8.32 13.58
C TYR A 117 -0.96 9.42 12.55
N LEU A 118 -2.06 9.31 11.81
CA LEU A 118 -2.48 10.29 10.83
C LEU A 118 -3.22 11.45 11.49
N GLY A 119 -3.01 12.64 10.95
CA GLY A 119 -3.73 13.86 11.29
C GLY A 119 -5.13 13.87 10.71
N LYS A 120 -5.90 14.87 11.15
CA LYS A 120 -7.32 15.01 10.83
C LYS A 120 -7.58 15.10 9.32
N ASP A 121 -6.74 15.82 8.57
CA ASP A 121 -6.96 16.05 7.14
C ASP A 121 -6.76 14.76 6.33
N SER A 122 -5.66 14.02 6.59
CA SER A 122 -5.39 12.72 5.98
C SER A 122 -6.50 11.69 6.29
N LEU A 123 -6.99 11.66 7.53
CA LEU A 123 -8.12 10.80 7.91
C LEU A 123 -9.42 11.22 7.23
N CYS A 124 -9.69 12.53 7.16
CA CYS A 124 -10.87 13.07 6.49
C CYS A 124 -10.90 12.69 5.01
N HIS A 125 -9.77 12.86 4.32
CA HIS A 125 -9.61 12.44 2.93
C HIS A 125 -9.88 10.94 2.76
N TYR A 126 -9.21 10.11 3.57
CA TYR A 126 -9.31 8.66 3.49
C TYR A 126 -10.75 8.17 3.71
N TYR A 127 -11.42 8.60 4.78
CA TYR A 127 -12.80 8.19 5.04
C TYR A 127 -13.80 8.76 4.04
N THR A 128 -13.55 9.95 3.49
CA THR A 128 -14.38 10.51 2.41
C THR A 128 -14.27 9.63 1.16
N TRP A 129 -13.05 9.20 0.81
CA TRP A 129 -12.81 8.28 -0.29
C TRP A 129 -13.47 6.92 -0.07
N LEU A 130 -13.34 6.31 1.12
CA LEU A 130 -14.01 5.05 1.44
C LEU A 130 -15.54 5.15 1.28
N ASN A 131 -16.13 6.26 1.74
CA ASN A 131 -17.56 6.53 1.56
C ASN A 131 -17.95 6.67 0.08
N PHE A 132 -17.08 7.19 -0.79
CA PHE A 132 -17.35 7.15 -2.24
C PHE A 132 -17.34 5.73 -2.78
N LEU A 133 -16.36 4.89 -2.40
CA LEU A 133 -16.31 3.48 -2.79
C LEU A 133 -17.58 2.73 -2.37
N GLU A 134 -18.07 2.96 -1.15
CA GLU A 134 -19.33 2.38 -0.66
C GLU A 134 -20.53 2.81 -1.49
N LYS A 135 -20.67 4.12 -1.77
CA LYS A 135 -21.75 4.65 -2.61
C LYS A 135 -21.71 4.12 -4.05
N LEU A 136 -20.52 3.81 -4.56
CA LEU A 136 -20.30 3.21 -5.88
C LEU A 136 -20.43 1.67 -5.86
N GLY A 137 -20.76 1.07 -4.71
CA GLY A 137 -20.90 -0.37 -4.54
C GLY A 137 -19.60 -1.12 -4.82
N ILE A 138 -18.46 -0.55 -4.43
CA ILE A 138 -17.13 -1.14 -4.59
C ILE A 138 -16.73 -1.78 -3.26
N SER A 139 -16.73 -3.11 -3.21
CA SER A 139 -16.23 -3.84 -2.03
C SER A 139 -14.72 -3.70 -1.91
N TYR A 140 -14.22 -3.47 -0.69
CA TYR A 140 -12.81 -3.35 -0.38
C TYR A 140 -12.45 -4.05 0.94
N VAL A 141 -11.16 -4.33 1.11
CA VAL A 141 -10.56 -4.78 2.37
C VAL A 141 -9.48 -3.78 2.77
N GLU A 142 -9.60 -3.21 3.96
CA GLU A 142 -8.53 -2.38 4.52
C GLU A 142 -7.32 -3.26 4.88
N ASN A 143 -6.17 -2.96 4.30
CA ASN A 143 -4.92 -3.67 4.56
C ASN A 143 -3.85 -2.67 5.00
N THR A 144 -3.65 -2.56 6.31
CA THR A 144 -2.65 -1.63 6.91
C THR A 144 -1.21 -1.98 6.55
N ARG A 145 -0.96 -3.17 6.00
CA ARG A 145 0.35 -3.62 5.49
C ARG A 145 0.53 -3.34 4.00
N LEU A 146 -0.51 -2.86 3.31
CA LEU A 146 -0.45 -2.49 1.91
C LEU A 146 0.45 -1.25 1.76
N VAL A 147 1.70 -1.52 1.47
CA VAL A 147 2.70 -0.51 1.16
C VAL A 147 3.15 -0.68 -0.29
N ARG A 148 3.44 0.44 -0.93
CA ARG A 148 4.26 0.45 -2.14
C ARG A 148 5.67 0.85 -1.71
N GLY A 149 6.65 0.71 -2.57
CA GLY A 149 7.90 1.44 -2.31
C GLY A 149 8.50 1.99 -3.56
N LEU A 150 7.63 2.70 -4.24
CA LEU A 150 8.01 3.96 -4.80
C LEU A 150 7.65 4.98 -3.72
N ASP A 151 8.63 5.80 -3.31
CA ASP A 151 8.50 6.64 -2.11
C ASP A 151 7.65 7.91 -2.34
N TYR A 152 7.12 8.09 -3.56
CA TYR A 152 6.33 9.25 -3.98
C TYR A 152 4.85 9.19 -3.62
N TYR A 153 4.33 8.06 -3.14
CA TYR A 153 2.93 7.96 -2.73
C TYR A 153 2.66 8.76 -1.47
N ASN A 154 1.55 9.50 -1.43
CA ASN A 154 0.99 10.19 -0.26
C ASN A 154 -0.48 9.80 -0.13
#